data_AF-A0A6C0DTX6-F1
#
_entry.id   AF-A0A6C0DTX6-F1
#
_cell.length_a   1.000
_cell.length_b   1.000
_cell.length_c   1.000
_cell.angle_alpha   90.00
_cell.angle_beta   90.00
_cell.angle_gamma   90.00
#
_symmetry.space_group_name_H-M   'P 1'
#
loop_
_entity.id
_entity.type
_entity.pdbx_description
1 polymer ?
#
loop_
_entity_poly.entity_id
_entity_poly.type
_entity_poly.pdbx_seq_one_letter_code
_entity_poly.pdbx_strand_id
1 'polypeptide(L)'
;MKTKKNIQRKLIKKSKTKKQFLYNPNDPKKSFDVYIDKNPKDTIHIKYTTIEDVKNTIDKLESLYKSKKYSHKRIWQVAMIMKVRLEVLKNIKPRQYSLSKKYFDFLKQRTKLDKKERYSLVFTYDN
;
A
#
# COMPACT_ATOMS: atom_id res chain seq x y z
N MET A 1 -51.42 33.65 -14.32
CA MET A 1 -50.42 33.34 -13.26
C MET A 1 -50.40 31.83 -12.99
N LYS A 2 -49.28 31.14 -13.24
CA LYS A 2 -49.11 29.72 -12.88
C LYS A 2 -47.85 29.60 -12.01
N THR A 3 -48.05 29.40 -10.71
CA THR A 3 -46.97 29.31 -9.71
C THR A 3 -46.26 27.95 -9.82
N LYS A 4 -44.96 27.95 -10.16
CA LYS A 4 -44.11 26.76 -10.14
C LYS A 4 -43.81 26.38 -8.68
N LYS A 5 -44.39 25.27 -8.21
CA LYS A 5 -44.08 24.67 -6.89
C LYS A 5 -42.62 24.19 -6.88
N ASN A 6 -41.80 24.75 -5.99
CA ASN A 6 -40.45 24.29 -5.69
C ASN A 6 -40.51 22.92 -4.99
N ILE A 7 -40.14 21.86 -5.71
CA ILE A 7 -39.95 20.52 -5.12
C ILE A 7 -38.54 20.49 -4.52
N GLN A 8 -38.43 20.72 -3.21
CA GLN A 8 -37.19 20.53 -2.48
C GLN A 8 -36.87 19.02 -2.43
N ARG A 9 -35.90 18.57 -3.23
CA ARG A 9 -35.40 17.19 -3.20
C ARG A 9 -34.62 16.98 -1.90
N LYS A 10 -35.25 16.33 -0.91
CA LYS A 10 -34.60 15.91 0.33
C LYS A 10 -33.53 14.87 0.00
N LEU A 11 -32.25 15.26 0.07
CA LEU A 11 -31.12 14.35 -0.11
C LEU A 11 -31.15 13.30 1.01
N ILE A 12 -31.60 12.08 0.69
CA ILE A 12 -31.56 10.94 1.59
C ILE A 12 -30.08 10.60 1.81
N LYS A 13 -29.53 10.96 2.98
CA LYS A 13 -28.22 10.49 3.42
C LYS A 13 -28.29 8.97 3.56
N LYS A 14 -27.81 8.23 2.56
CA LYS A 14 -27.60 6.77 2.68
C LYS A 14 -26.70 6.53 3.89
N SER A 15 -27.23 5.87 4.93
CA SER A 15 -26.40 5.40 6.03
C SER A 15 -25.37 4.43 5.46
N LYS A 16 -24.09 4.66 5.74
CA LYS A 16 -23.06 3.68 5.38
C LYS A 16 -23.38 2.41 6.16
N THR A 17 -23.70 1.32 5.47
CA THR A 17 -23.78 0.00 6.09
C THR A 17 -22.44 -0.25 6.78
N LYS A 18 -22.48 -0.59 8.07
CA LYS A 18 -21.27 -1.01 8.80
C LYS A 18 -20.70 -2.19 8.01
N LYS A 19 -19.46 -2.05 7.53
CA LYS A 19 -18.74 -3.16 6.90
C LYS A 19 -18.56 -4.23 7.97
N GLN A 20 -19.42 -5.23 7.98
CA GLN A 20 -19.26 -6.41 8.82
C GLN A 20 -18.20 -7.26 8.12
N PHE A 21 -16.98 -7.25 8.63
CA PHE A 21 -16.02 -8.28 8.29
C PHE A 21 -16.60 -9.62 8.77
N LEU A 22 -16.36 -10.72 8.07
CA LEU A 22 -16.63 -12.09 8.53
C LEU A 22 -15.70 -12.43 9.71
N TYR A 23 -15.78 -11.63 10.78
CA TYR A 23 -15.11 -11.87 12.04
C TYR A 23 -16.10 -12.60 12.91
N ASN A 24 -15.82 -13.87 13.18
CA ASN A 24 -16.61 -14.66 14.12
C ASN A 24 -16.07 -14.42 15.54
N PRO A 25 -16.76 -13.65 16.40
CA PRO A 25 -16.27 -13.31 17.73
C PRO A 25 -16.12 -14.53 18.64
N ASN A 26 -16.83 -15.61 18.36
CA ASN A 26 -16.86 -16.82 19.17
C ASN A 26 -15.79 -17.83 18.74
N ASP A 27 -15.29 -17.74 17.49
CA ASP A 27 -14.26 -18.63 16.96
C ASP A 27 -13.38 -17.90 15.93
N PRO A 28 -12.33 -17.18 16.39
CA PRO A 28 -11.45 -16.41 15.53
C PRO A 28 -10.78 -17.25 14.43
N LYS A 29 -10.60 -18.56 14.64
CA LYS A 29 -9.96 -19.48 13.68
C LYS A 29 -10.84 -19.79 12.46
N LYS A 30 -12.15 -19.59 12.55
CA LYS A 30 -13.11 -19.75 11.44
C LYS A 30 -13.26 -18.48 10.58
N SER A 31 -12.65 -17.38 11.00
CA SER A 31 -12.60 -16.17 10.18
C SER A 31 -11.58 -16.40 9.06
N PHE A 32 -11.93 -16.09 7.81
CA PHE A 32 -11.02 -16.23 6.67
C PHE A 32 -9.74 -15.40 6.91
N ASP A 33 -8.66 -16.05 7.36
CA ASP A 33 -7.43 -15.37 7.77
C ASP A 33 -6.30 -15.62 6.77
N VAL A 34 -6.08 -14.62 5.93
CA VAL A 34 -4.77 -14.42 5.29
C VAL A 34 -4.26 -12.99 5.54
N TYR A 35 -5.16 -12.02 5.78
CA TYR A 35 -4.83 -10.60 5.99
C TYR A 35 -5.80 -9.88 6.94
N ILE A 36 -6.08 -10.43 8.11
CA ILE A 36 -6.77 -9.65 9.16
C ILE A 36 -5.74 -8.71 9.80
N ASP A 37 -5.72 -7.45 9.37
CA ASP A 37 -4.95 -6.40 10.05
C ASP A 37 -5.61 -6.13 11.41
N LYS A 38 -5.02 -6.69 12.48
CA LYS A 38 -5.50 -6.53 13.86
C LYS A 38 -5.34 -5.08 14.37
N ASN A 39 -4.67 -4.20 13.62
CA ASN A 39 -4.51 -2.79 13.99
C ASN A 39 -4.39 -1.87 12.74
N PRO A 40 -5.41 -1.06 12.41
CA PRO A 40 -5.37 -0.18 11.23
C PRO A 40 -4.26 0.87 11.26
N LYS A 41 -3.59 1.07 12.42
CA LYS A 41 -2.43 1.96 12.55
C LYS A 41 -1.18 1.41 11.83
N ASP A 42 -1.10 0.10 11.57
CA ASP A 42 0.05 -0.57 10.95
C ASP A 42 -0.06 -0.71 9.42
N THR A 43 -1.12 -0.16 8.83
CA THR A 43 -1.34 -0.16 7.39
C THR A 43 -0.51 0.94 6.69
N ILE A 44 0.39 0.53 5.79
CA ILE A 44 1.14 1.45 4.91
C ILE A 44 0.41 1.56 3.58
N HIS A 45 -0.14 2.74 3.30
CA HIS A 45 -0.81 3.03 2.03
C HIS A 45 0.22 3.11 0.88
N ILE A 46 -0.04 2.36 -0.20
CA ILE A 46 0.77 2.27 -1.42
C ILE A 46 -0.04 2.89 -2.56
N LYS A 47 0.56 3.82 -3.32
CA LYS A 47 0.01 4.29 -4.60
C LYS A 47 0.96 3.88 -5.72
N TYR A 48 0.43 3.48 -6.87
CA TYR A 48 1.23 3.02 -8.00
C TYR A 48 0.59 3.37 -9.35
N THR A 49 -0.26 4.40 -9.37
CA THR A 49 -1.01 4.79 -10.57
C THR A 49 -0.09 5.45 -11.59
N THR A 50 0.69 6.43 -11.15
CA THR A 50 1.68 7.17 -11.93
C THR A 50 3.10 6.75 -11.57
N ILE A 51 4.10 7.13 -12.38
CA ILE A 51 5.52 6.91 -12.05
C ILE A 51 5.87 7.66 -10.76
N GLU A 52 5.34 8.88 -10.62
CA GLU A 52 5.55 9.73 -9.46
C GLU A 52 4.97 9.11 -8.18
N ASP A 53 3.80 8.49 -8.26
CA ASP A 53 3.23 7.74 -7.11
C ASP A 53 4.16 6.59 -6.65
N VAL A 54 4.80 5.91 -7.59
CA VAL A 54 5.74 4.81 -7.28
C VAL A 54 6.99 5.37 -6.61
N LYS A 55 7.56 6.46 -7.12
CA LYS A 55 8.71 7.15 -6.48
C LYS A 55 8.38 7.59 -5.06
N ASN A 56 7.27 8.33 -4.90
CA ASN A 56 6.81 8.78 -3.59
C ASN A 56 6.55 7.61 -2.61
N THR A 57 6.04 6.49 -3.12
CA THR A 57 5.86 5.28 -2.29
C THR A 57 7.20 4.68 -1.88
N ILE A 58 8.18 4.61 -2.78
CA ILE A 58 9.54 4.13 -2.47
C ILE A 58 10.20 5.04 -1.43
N ASP A 59 10.16 6.35 -1.63
CA ASP A 59 10.77 7.33 -0.72
C ASP A 59 10.14 7.25 0.67
N LYS A 60 8.81 7.08 0.74
CA LYS A 60 8.10 6.85 1.99
C LYS A 60 8.57 5.56 2.68
N LEU A 61 8.76 4.48 1.94
CA LEU A 61 9.26 3.21 2.50
C LEU A 61 10.69 3.34 3.02
N GLU A 62 11.57 4.03 2.29
CA GLU A 62 12.94 4.31 2.72
C GLU A 62 12.98 5.18 3.97
N SER A 63 12.16 6.23 4.02
CA SER A 63 12.02 7.09 5.20
C SER A 63 11.58 6.28 6.43
N LEU A 64 10.55 5.46 6.29
CA LEU A 64 10.02 4.59 7.34
C LEU A 64 11.03 3.56 7.84
N TYR A 65 11.86 3.04 6.94
CA TYR A 65 12.93 2.11 7.29
C TYR A 65 14.06 2.83 8.05
N LYS A 66 14.57 3.93 7.50
CA LYS A 66 15.69 4.69 8.07
C LYS A 66 15.33 5.33 9.41
N SER A 67 14.07 5.71 9.62
CA SER A 67 13.57 6.18 10.90
C SER A 67 13.37 5.05 11.94
N LYS A 68 13.74 3.80 11.61
CA LYS A 68 13.57 2.59 12.44
C LYS A 68 12.10 2.31 12.84
N LYS A 69 11.13 2.91 12.15
CA LYS A 69 9.70 2.72 12.46
C LYS A 69 9.21 1.33 12.04
N TYR A 70 9.74 0.80 10.93
CA TYR A 70 9.44 -0.55 10.48
C TYR A 70 10.71 -1.34 10.20
N SER A 71 10.66 -2.65 10.45
CA SER A 71 11.75 -3.56 10.14
C SER A 71 11.91 -3.74 8.62
N HIS A 72 13.12 -4.11 8.19
CA HIS A 72 13.40 -4.41 6.79
C HIS A 72 12.44 -5.47 6.22
N LYS A 73 12.07 -6.48 7.02
CA LYS A 73 11.10 -7.52 6.63
C LYS A 73 9.76 -6.91 6.23
N ARG A 74 9.24 -5.93 6.99
CA ARG A 74 7.96 -5.28 6.69
C ARG A 74 8.04 -4.46 5.41
N ILE A 75 9.12 -3.71 5.22
CA ILE A 75 9.34 -2.91 4.01
C ILE A 75 9.45 -3.80 2.77
N TRP A 76 10.17 -4.92 2.89
CA TRP A 76 10.31 -5.92 1.84
C TRP A 76 8.96 -6.54 1.44
N GLN A 77 8.09 -6.88 2.41
CA GLN A 77 6.73 -7.37 2.13
C GLN A 77 5.90 -6.35 1.36
N VAL A 78 5.94 -5.07 1.76
CA VAL A 78 5.18 -4.01 1.11
C VAL A 78 5.68 -3.77 -0.32
N ALA A 79 7.00 -3.80 -0.53
CA ALA A 79 7.60 -3.70 -1.86
C ALA A 79 7.22 -4.90 -2.75
N MET A 80 7.19 -6.12 -2.19
CA MET A 80 6.74 -7.33 -2.90
C MET A 80 5.29 -7.18 -3.40
N ILE A 81 4.39 -6.69 -2.55
CA ILE A 81 2.98 -6.45 -2.94
C ILE A 81 2.90 -5.42 -4.07
N MET A 82 3.64 -4.32 -3.97
CA MET A 82 3.69 -3.30 -5.03
C MET A 82 4.18 -3.88 -6.36
N LYS A 83 5.26 -4.66 -6.34
CA LYS A 83 5.81 -5.33 -7.53
C LYS A 83 4.83 -6.32 -8.15
N VAL A 84 4.20 -7.17 -7.35
CA VAL A 84 3.24 -8.19 -7.83
C VAL A 84 2.01 -7.52 -8.46
N ARG A 85 1.48 -6.46 -7.83
CA ARG A 85 0.37 -5.69 -8.41
C ARG A 85 0.73 -5.05 -9.74
N LEU A 86 1.93 -4.48 -9.85
CA LEU A 86 2.41 -3.90 -11.10
C LEU A 86 2.81 -4.95 -12.14
N GLU A 87 3.16 -6.16 -11.73
CA GLU A 87 3.49 -7.27 -12.63
C GLU A 87 2.28 -7.73 -13.46
N VAL A 88 1.12 -7.81 -12.81
CA VAL A 88 -0.16 -8.07 -13.49
C VAL A 88 -0.44 -6.99 -14.54
N LEU A 89 -0.02 -5.76 -14.28
CA LEU A 89 -0.22 -4.60 -15.14
C LEU A 89 0.98 -4.28 -16.04
N LYS A 90 1.99 -5.15 -16.13
CA LYS A 90 3.28 -4.83 -16.78
C LYS A 90 3.14 -4.39 -18.23
N ASN A 91 2.17 -4.94 -18.96
CA ASN A 91 1.92 -4.61 -20.36
C ASN A 91 1.32 -3.19 -20.51
N ILE A 92 0.60 -2.71 -19.50
CA ILE A 92 -0.07 -1.41 -19.49
C ILE A 92 0.82 -0.34 -18.81
N LYS A 93 1.57 -0.73 -17.78
CA LYS A 93 2.39 0.14 -16.92
C LYS A 93 3.85 -0.37 -16.84
N PRO A 94 4.56 -0.49 -17.97
CA PRO A 94 5.90 -1.10 -18.00
C PRO A 94 6.93 -0.30 -17.20
N ARG A 95 6.86 1.04 -17.25
CA ARG A 95 7.81 1.92 -16.54
C ARG A 95 7.67 1.81 -15.02
N GLN A 96 6.42 1.82 -14.52
CA GLN A 96 6.12 1.64 -13.10
C GLN A 96 6.57 0.26 -12.62
N TYR A 97 6.28 -0.79 -13.39
CA TYR A 97 6.73 -2.14 -13.09
C TYR A 97 8.24 -2.22 -13.00
N SER A 98 8.96 -1.69 -14.00
CA SER A 98 10.43 -1.68 -14.03
C SER A 98 11.02 -1.02 -12.78
N LEU A 99 10.51 0.17 -12.41
CA LEU A 99 10.95 0.88 -11.21
C LEU A 99 10.67 0.08 -9.92
N SER A 100 9.46 -0.49 -9.79
CA SER A 100 9.10 -1.30 -8.63
C SER A 100 9.96 -2.56 -8.50
N LYS A 101 10.29 -3.19 -9.63
CA LYS A 101 11.15 -4.37 -9.69
C LYS A 101 12.58 -4.01 -9.30
N LYS A 102 13.12 -2.91 -9.83
CA LYS A 102 14.46 -2.39 -9.46
C LYS A 102 14.56 -2.17 -7.95
N TYR A 103 13.57 -1.51 -7.36
CA TYR A 103 13.55 -1.31 -5.91
C TYR A 103 13.45 -2.63 -5.13
N PHE A 104 12.65 -3.58 -5.58
CA PHE A 104 12.56 -4.89 -4.96
C PHE A 104 13.88 -5.67 -5.01
N ASP A 105 14.58 -5.64 -6.15
CA ASP A 105 15.90 -6.27 -6.31
C ASP A 105 16.96 -5.59 -5.42
N PHE A 106 16.91 -4.26 -5.26
CA PHE A 106 17.73 -3.54 -4.30
C PHE A 106 17.46 -4.01 -2.85
N LEU A 107 16.19 -4.16 -2.45
CA LEU A 107 15.88 -4.68 -1.11
C LEU A 107 16.35 -6.12 -0.92
N LYS A 108 16.34 -6.94 -1.99
CA LYS A 108 16.88 -8.31 -1.98
C LYS A 108 18.40 -8.28 -1.75
N GLN A 109 19.14 -7.36 -2.38
CA GLN A 109 20.57 -7.19 -2.09
C GLN A 109 20.78 -6.72 -0.64
N ARG A 110 19.99 -5.75 -0.17
CA ARG A 110 20.03 -5.28 1.21
C ARG A 110 19.80 -6.41 2.23
N THR A 111 18.97 -7.42 1.94
CA THR A 111 18.78 -8.56 2.87
C THR A 111 20.05 -9.38 3.14
N LYS A 112 21.05 -9.33 2.26
CA LYS A 112 22.28 -10.13 2.39
C LYS A 112 23.33 -9.49 3.30
N LEU A 113 23.19 -8.20 3.61
CA LEU A 113 24.20 -7.42 4.32
C LEU A 113 24.00 -7.46 5.82
N ASP A 114 25.00 -7.01 6.57
CA ASP A 114 24.89 -6.86 8.02
C ASP A 114 23.95 -5.71 8.40
N LYS A 115 23.33 -5.78 9.58
CA LYS A 115 22.37 -4.80 10.08
C LYS A 115 22.89 -3.36 9.98
N LYS A 116 24.17 -3.10 10.27
CA LYS A 116 24.73 -1.74 10.20
C LYS A 116 24.76 -1.21 8.76
N GLU A 117 25.25 -2.03 7.83
CA GLU A 117 25.38 -1.69 6.41
C GLU A 117 24.01 -1.49 5.74
N ARG A 118 22.99 -2.26 6.16
CA ARG A 118 21.63 -2.13 5.62
C ARG A 118 21.05 -0.71 5.78
N TYR A 119 21.33 -0.05 6.90
CA TYR A 119 20.83 1.31 7.15
C TYR A 119 21.60 2.38 6.37
N SER A 120 22.87 2.12 6.06
CA SER A 120 23.71 3.04 5.28
C SER A 120 23.37 3.03 3.79
N LEU A 121 22.85 1.92 3.27
CA LEU A 121 22.49 1.79 1.86
C LEU A 121 21.33 2.70 1.46
N VAL A 122 21.52 3.43 0.36
CA VAL A 122 20.53 4.35 -0.21
C VAL A 122 20.12 3.85 -1.59
N PHE A 123 18.81 3.80 -1.83
CA PHE A 123 18.28 3.54 -3.16
C PHE A 123 18.44 4.80 -4.03
N THR A 124 18.93 4.64 -5.25
CA THR A 124 19.07 5.72 -6.23
C THR A 124 18.19 5.47 -7.46
N TYR A 125 17.55 6.54 -7.91
CA TYR A 125 16.88 6.58 -9.22
C TYR A 125 17.97 6.78 -10.28
N ASP A 126 17.95 5.99 -11.35
CA ASP A 126 18.86 6.27 -12.47
C ASP A 126 18.41 7.60 -13.10
N ASN A 127 19.38 8.47 -13.40
CA ASN A 127 19.15 9.70 -14.15
C ASN A 127 18.84 9.40 -15.62
#